data_AF-U2Q4N6-F1
#
_entry.id   AF-U2Q4N6-F1
#
_cell.length_a   1.000
_cell.length_b   1.000
_cell.length_c   1.000
_cell.angle_alpha   90.00
_cell.angle_beta   90.00
_cell.angle_gamma   90.00
#
_symmetry.space_group_name_H-M   'P 1'
#
loop_
_entity.id
_entity.type
_entity.pdbx_description
1 polymer ?
#
loop_
_entity_poly.entity_id
_entity_poly.type
_entity_poly.pdbx_seq_one_letter_code
_entity_poly.pdbx_strand_id
1 'polypeptide(L)'
;MKKQQLNAKGLACPLPVIQTKKLLVENDVVETTVDNFVATQNLEKLATQLGYNYSMKEISNTEYIVIIKKDKDLEDGVVIDTLSDKCVVPVTQAKRTLEEETKVILLVKAQESVDSLEKFATRNNYSFIVKEVENGYKVIIEREEKEEQPEIPTFKDDSYIVVVNKSIMGHGSEELGKRLIKAYLYGLTEQEVLPQKIIFYNGGALLVDKERSHVLNELRELENRGVEIVCCGACIDYNKIDLAVGNPTNMYFIVEDMRKANKVIHP
;
A
#
# COMPACT_ATOMS: atom_id res chain seq x y z
N MET A 1 24.99 -5.97 -0.62
CA MET A 1 23.64 -5.38 -0.48
C MET A 1 23.72 -3.89 -0.78
N LYS A 2 22.87 -3.37 -1.66
CA LYS A 2 22.83 -1.94 -2.01
C LYS A 2 22.01 -1.18 -0.95
N LYS A 3 22.62 -0.17 -0.34
CA LYS A 3 22.04 0.61 0.77
C LYS A 3 21.91 2.07 0.38
N GLN A 4 20.79 2.69 0.71
CA GLN A 4 20.55 4.12 0.46
C GLN A 4 20.08 4.82 1.74
N GLN A 5 20.47 6.09 1.91
CA GLN A 5 19.97 6.96 2.96
C GLN A 5 19.06 8.04 2.37
N LEU A 6 18.00 8.38 3.12
CA LEU A 6 17.02 9.41 2.80
C LEU A 6 16.80 10.28 4.04
N ASN A 7 17.01 11.59 3.92
CA ASN A 7 16.58 12.55 4.93
C ASN A 7 15.19 13.08 4.54
N ALA A 8 14.17 12.63 5.25
CA ALA A 8 12.77 12.99 5.03
C ALA A 8 12.23 13.94 6.13
N LYS A 9 13.10 14.59 6.91
CA LYS A 9 12.70 15.59 7.92
C LYS A 9 12.01 16.79 7.25
N GLY A 10 10.98 17.33 7.90
CA GLY A 10 10.17 18.44 7.41
C GLY A 10 9.17 18.05 6.30
N LEU A 11 9.18 16.80 5.82
CA LEU A 11 8.25 16.35 4.80
C LEU A 11 6.94 15.91 5.42
N ALA A 12 5.84 16.52 4.98
CA ALA A 12 4.50 16.08 5.36
C ALA A 12 4.16 14.71 4.73
N CYS A 13 3.41 13.88 5.46
CA CYS A 13 2.80 12.67 4.91
C CYS A 13 1.97 13.01 3.65
N PRO A 14 2.02 12.20 2.56
CA PRO A 14 2.65 10.87 2.45
C PRO A 14 4.10 10.84 1.94
N LEU A 15 4.77 11.99 1.82
CA LEU A 15 6.08 12.08 1.14
C LEU A 15 7.16 11.14 1.71
N PRO A 16 7.39 11.04 3.03
CA PRO A 16 8.38 10.10 3.56
C PRO A 16 8.14 8.66 3.09
N VAL A 17 6.88 8.20 3.12
CA VAL A 17 6.50 6.84 2.74
C VAL A 17 6.75 6.58 1.25
N ILE A 18 6.33 7.52 0.41
CA ILE A 18 6.46 7.41 -1.05
C ILE A 18 7.93 7.40 -1.47
N GLN A 19 8.73 8.34 -0.94
CA GLN A 19 10.15 8.43 -1.27
C GLN A 19 10.91 7.18 -0.79
N THR A 20 10.60 6.68 0.41
CA THR A 20 11.18 5.42 0.90
C THR A 20 10.78 4.24 0.01
N LYS A 21 9.50 4.11 -0.39
CA LYS A 21 9.03 3.06 -1.32
C LYS A 21 9.80 3.10 -2.65
N LYS A 22 9.99 4.28 -3.24
CA LYS A 22 10.76 4.46 -4.49
C LYS A 22 12.20 4.00 -4.34
N LEU A 23 12.88 4.41 -3.27
CA LEU A 23 14.25 3.98 -3.03
C LEU A 23 14.35 2.47 -2.80
N LEU A 24 13.33 1.86 -2.19
CA LEU A 24 13.24 0.41 -2.03
C LEU A 24 13.04 -0.32 -3.36
N VAL A 25 12.73 0.32 -4.49
CA VAL A 25 12.72 -0.39 -5.79
C VAL A 25 14.14 -0.84 -6.14
N GLU A 26 15.10 0.08 -6.06
CA GLU A 26 16.47 -0.15 -6.55
C GLU A 26 17.47 -0.56 -5.46
N ASN A 27 17.09 -0.50 -4.18
CA ASN A 27 17.98 -0.73 -3.05
C ASN A 27 17.48 -1.87 -2.16
N ASP A 28 18.41 -2.57 -1.53
CA ASP A 28 18.11 -3.67 -0.60
C ASP A 28 17.82 -3.16 0.81
N VAL A 29 18.40 -2.01 1.17
CA VAL A 29 18.22 -1.36 2.47
C VAL A 29 18.03 0.13 2.25
N VAL A 30 17.00 0.70 2.87
CA VAL A 30 16.78 2.15 2.90
C VAL A 30 16.70 2.62 4.34
N GLU A 31 17.58 3.54 4.72
CA GLU A 31 17.53 4.25 5.99
C GLU A 31 16.87 5.62 5.79
N THR A 32 15.74 5.85 6.42
CA THR A 32 14.96 7.08 6.32
C THR A 32 14.98 7.82 7.65
N THR A 33 15.54 9.03 7.67
CA THR A 33 15.48 9.93 8.83
C THR A 33 14.21 10.75 8.79
N VAL A 34 13.41 10.70 9.85
CA VAL A 34 12.14 11.43 10.02
C VAL A 34 12.13 12.21 11.33
N ASP A 35 11.26 13.21 11.44
CA ASP A 35 11.22 14.17 12.54
C ASP A 35 10.09 13.94 13.57
N ASN A 36 9.27 12.92 13.37
CA ASN A 36 8.18 12.60 14.28
C ASN A 36 7.90 11.08 14.33
N PHE A 37 7.37 10.64 15.46
CA PHE A 37 7.05 9.23 15.71
C PHE A 37 5.95 8.68 14.79
N VAL A 38 4.98 9.50 14.35
CA VAL A 38 3.90 9.03 13.45
C VAL A 38 4.47 8.62 12.08
N ALA A 39 5.50 9.31 11.59
CA ALA A 39 6.18 8.95 10.36
C ALA A 39 6.88 7.58 10.47
N THR A 40 7.37 7.20 11.65
CA THR A 40 7.97 5.86 11.84
C THR A 40 6.92 4.77 11.73
N GLN A 41 5.75 4.94 12.35
CA GLN A 41 4.62 4.01 12.25
C GLN A 41 4.08 3.87 10.81
N ASN A 42 4.09 4.96 10.03
CA ASN A 42 3.69 4.91 8.63
C ASN A 42 4.70 4.13 7.77
N LEU A 43 6.00 4.26 8.05
CA LEU A 43 7.05 3.49 7.39
C LEU A 43 7.05 2.01 7.83
N GLU A 44 6.71 1.72 9.08
CA GLU A 44 6.46 0.35 9.55
C GLU A 44 5.32 -0.31 8.77
N LYS A 45 4.19 0.39 8.59
CA LYS A 45 3.07 -0.11 7.77
C LYS A 45 3.49 -0.39 6.33
N LEU A 46 4.28 0.50 5.72
CA LEU A 46 4.83 0.28 4.38
C LEU A 46 5.68 -1.00 4.33
N ALA A 47 6.59 -1.19 5.29
CA ALA A 47 7.45 -2.38 5.34
C ALA A 47 6.62 -3.66 5.45
N THR A 48 5.63 -3.67 6.35
CA THR A 48 4.70 -4.80 6.52
C THR A 48 3.90 -5.09 5.24
N GLN A 49 3.39 -4.05 4.56
CA GLN A 49 2.67 -4.20 3.30
C GLN A 49 3.53 -4.80 2.17
N LEU A 50 4.84 -4.53 2.20
CA LEU A 50 5.80 -5.04 1.22
C LEU A 50 6.46 -6.36 1.65
N GLY A 51 6.14 -6.89 2.84
CA GLY A 51 6.80 -8.08 3.39
C GLY A 51 8.29 -7.87 3.72
N TYR A 52 8.70 -6.65 4.08
CA TYR A 52 10.09 -6.31 4.36
C TYR A 52 10.36 -6.16 5.87
N ASN A 53 11.62 -6.37 6.25
CA ASN A 53 12.07 -6.17 7.62
C ASN A 53 12.15 -4.68 7.98
N TYR A 54 11.74 -4.36 9.21
CA TYR A 54 11.68 -3.01 9.74
C TYR A 54 12.43 -2.90 11.07
N SER A 55 13.16 -1.81 11.26
CA SER A 55 13.69 -1.40 12.57
C SER A 55 13.73 0.12 12.70
N MET A 56 13.70 0.61 13.94
CA MET A 56 13.71 2.04 14.24
C MET A 56 14.74 2.35 15.34
N LYS A 57 15.42 3.48 15.19
CA LYS A 57 16.31 4.06 16.20
C LYS A 57 15.84 5.47 16.53
N GLU A 58 15.53 5.72 17.79
CA GLU A 58 15.27 7.06 18.30
C GLU A 58 16.60 7.74 18.64
N ILE A 59 16.86 8.90 18.01
CA ILE A 59 18.04 9.72 18.27
C ILE A 59 17.70 10.83 19.25
N SER A 60 16.51 11.43 19.08
CA SER A 60 15.90 12.39 20.01
C SER A 60 14.39 12.41 19.82
N ASN A 61 13.68 13.18 20.65
CA ASN A 61 12.22 13.37 20.55
C ASN A 61 11.74 13.93 19.19
N THR A 62 12.65 14.47 18.37
CA THR A 62 12.33 15.05 17.06
C THR A 62 13.21 14.47 15.95
N GLU A 63 13.88 13.34 16.19
CA GLU A 63 14.74 12.72 15.19
C GLU A 63 14.77 11.20 15.37
N TYR A 64 14.29 10.50 14.35
CA TYR A 64 14.18 9.04 14.29
C TYR A 64 14.81 8.55 12.99
N ILE A 65 15.48 7.41 13.05
CA ILE A 65 16.01 6.72 11.86
C ILE A 65 15.25 5.40 11.72
N VAL A 66 14.53 5.26 10.61
CA VAL A 66 13.85 4.03 10.22
C VAL A 66 14.69 3.28 9.20
N ILE A 67 14.88 1.98 9.38
CA ILE A 67 15.63 1.12 8.47
C ILE A 67 14.67 0.05 7.94
N ILE A 68 14.43 0.06 6.63
CA ILE A 68 13.68 -1.00 5.93
C ILE A 68 14.66 -1.80 5.09
N LYS A 69 14.64 -3.12 5.25
CA LYS A 69 15.51 -4.06 4.55
C LYS A 69 14.67 -5.11 3.82
N LYS A 70 14.95 -5.29 2.52
CA LYS A 70 14.52 -6.47 1.77
C LYS A 70 15.25 -7.69 2.32
N ASP A 71 14.52 -8.76 2.57
CA ASP A 71 15.18 -10.05 2.74
C ASP A 71 15.66 -10.54 1.38
N LYS A 72 16.98 -10.74 1.29
CA LYS A 72 17.64 -11.36 0.14
C LYS A 72 17.85 -12.87 0.30
N ASP A 73 17.49 -13.40 1.47
CA ASP A 73 17.61 -14.81 1.81
C ASP A 73 16.21 -15.39 2.00
N LEU A 74 15.47 -15.51 0.90
CA LEU A 74 14.40 -16.50 0.80
C LEU A 74 15.02 -17.70 0.07
N GLU A 75 15.54 -18.67 0.83
CA GLU A 75 15.39 -20.06 0.41
C GLU A 75 13.87 -20.30 0.34
N ASP A 76 13.35 -20.77 -0.79
CA ASP A 76 11.91 -20.87 -1.04
C ASP A 76 11.13 -21.41 0.18
N GLY A 77 10.24 -20.58 0.71
CA GLY A 77 9.36 -20.88 1.85
C GLY A 77 9.40 -19.84 2.97
N VAL A 78 8.24 -19.59 3.58
CA VAL A 78 8.11 -18.69 4.73
C VAL A 78 8.64 -19.38 5.99
N VAL A 79 9.60 -18.76 6.67
CA VAL A 79 10.15 -19.25 7.95
C VAL A 79 9.38 -18.66 9.13
N ILE A 80 8.95 -19.53 10.03
CA ILE A 80 8.14 -19.19 11.19
C ILE A 80 8.85 -19.70 12.44
N ASP A 81 9.50 -18.78 13.15
CA ASP A 81 10.19 -19.08 14.39
C ASP A 81 9.21 -19.06 15.58
N THR A 82 8.84 -20.24 16.09
CA THR A 82 8.00 -20.36 17.28
C THR A 82 8.80 -20.57 18.57
N LEU A 83 10.13 -20.38 18.51
CA LEU A 83 11.02 -20.54 19.67
C LEU A 83 10.95 -19.35 20.66
N SER A 84 10.42 -18.19 20.26
CA SER A 84 10.19 -17.06 21.15
C SER A 84 8.75 -17.08 21.70
N ASP A 85 8.60 -17.28 23.01
CA ASP A 85 7.36 -17.57 23.71
C ASP A 85 6.25 -16.50 23.57
N LYS A 86 5.39 -16.64 22.56
CA LYS A 86 3.97 -16.27 22.64
C LYS A 86 3.17 -17.42 22.05
N CYS A 87 2.26 -17.96 22.84
CA CYS A 87 1.40 -19.10 22.49
C CYS A 87 0.65 -18.85 21.18
N VAL A 88 1.17 -19.35 20.06
CA VAL A 88 0.45 -19.46 18.79
C VAL A 88 0.51 -20.93 18.39
N VAL A 89 -0.65 -21.51 18.07
CA VAL A 89 -0.77 -22.94 17.74
C VAL A 89 -0.04 -23.20 16.40
N PRO A 90 1.04 -24.01 16.38
CA PRO A 90 1.88 -24.18 15.19
C PRO A 90 1.11 -24.62 13.94
N VAL A 91 0.08 -25.46 14.12
CA VAL A 91 -0.80 -25.93 13.04
C VAL A 91 -1.61 -24.80 12.41
N THR A 92 -2.13 -23.86 13.21
CA THR A 92 -2.89 -22.72 12.68
C THR A 92 -2.02 -21.83 11.82
N GLN A 93 -0.77 -21.66 12.21
CA GLN A 93 0.19 -20.85 11.49
C GLN A 93 0.64 -21.54 10.20
N ALA A 94 0.94 -22.84 10.24
CA ALA A 94 1.20 -23.65 9.05
C ALA A 94 0.04 -23.58 8.05
N LYS A 95 -1.21 -23.70 8.54
CA LYS A 95 -2.40 -23.62 7.70
C LYS A 95 -2.53 -22.28 6.99
N ARG A 96 -2.44 -21.16 7.72
CA ARG A 96 -2.56 -19.81 7.14
C ARG A 96 -1.51 -19.55 6.08
N THR A 97 -0.27 -19.94 6.34
CA THR A 97 0.82 -19.75 5.37
C THR A 97 0.60 -20.61 4.13
N LEU A 98 0.15 -21.85 4.28
CA LEU A 98 -0.14 -22.74 3.14
C LEU A 98 -1.44 -22.40 2.37
N GLU A 99 -2.20 -21.40 2.80
CA GLU A 99 -3.28 -20.82 1.99
C GLU A 99 -2.70 -19.98 0.84
N GLU A 100 -1.63 -19.22 1.10
CA GLU A 100 -1.01 -18.28 0.16
C GLU A 100 0.26 -18.85 -0.50
N GLU A 101 1.04 -19.65 0.24
CA GLU A 101 2.35 -20.16 -0.18
C GLU A 101 2.33 -21.68 -0.37
N THR A 102 3.22 -22.20 -1.20
CA THR A 102 3.34 -23.66 -1.41
C THR A 102 4.16 -24.36 -0.34
N LYS A 103 4.96 -23.61 0.43
CA LYS A 103 5.93 -24.14 1.37
C LYS A 103 6.04 -23.29 2.63
N VAL A 104 6.04 -23.96 3.78
CA VAL A 104 6.25 -23.34 5.09
C VAL A 104 7.32 -24.09 5.88
N ILE A 105 8.18 -23.32 6.56
CA ILE A 105 9.24 -23.82 7.43
C ILE A 105 8.95 -23.34 8.85
N LEU A 106 8.75 -24.25 9.80
CA LEU A 106 8.45 -23.94 11.20
C LEU A 106 9.60 -24.40 12.10
N LEU A 107 10.05 -23.54 13.00
CA LEU A 107 10.94 -23.91 14.11
C LEU A 107 10.11 -24.09 15.37
N VAL A 108 10.03 -25.32 15.90
CA VAL A 108 9.21 -25.68 17.07
C VAL A 108 10.05 -26.30 18.18
N LYS A 109 9.71 -26.03 19.45
CA LYS A 109 10.46 -26.56 20.61
C LYS A 109 10.09 -28.00 20.98
N ALA A 110 8.81 -28.35 20.89
CA ALA A 110 8.26 -29.57 21.49
C ALA A 110 7.93 -30.62 20.43
N GLN A 111 8.17 -31.89 20.77
CA GLN A 111 7.80 -33.04 19.93
C GLN A 111 6.29 -33.10 19.68
N GLU A 112 5.46 -32.72 20.66
CA GLU A 112 4.00 -32.65 20.51
C GLU A 112 3.54 -31.73 19.36
N SER A 113 4.31 -30.66 19.09
CA SER A 113 4.06 -29.75 17.98
C SER A 113 4.41 -30.39 16.64
N VAL A 114 5.50 -31.19 16.59
CA VAL A 114 5.87 -31.98 15.41
C VAL A 114 4.77 -32.97 15.08
N ASP A 115 4.30 -33.74 16.07
CA ASP A 115 3.24 -34.74 15.89
C ASP A 115 1.91 -34.10 15.40
N SER A 116 1.61 -32.89 15.89
CA SER A 116 0.42 -32.14 15.48
C SER A 116 0.53 -31.62 14.04
N LEU A 117 1.72 -31.17 13.65
CA LEU A 117 2.02 -30.71 12.29
C LEU A 117 2.06 -31.87 11.29
N GLU A 118 2.57 -33.04 11.69
CA GLU A 118 2.58 -34.25 10.89
C GLU A 118 1.15 -34.75 10.61
N LYS A 119 0.29 -34.78 11.63
CA LYS A 119 -1.14 -35.10 11.48
C LYS A 119 -1.83 -34.11 10.54
N PHE A 120 -1.50 -32.82 10.64
CA PHE A 120 -2.04 -31.80 9.75
C PHE A 120 -1.58 -32.02 8.30
N ALA A 121 -0.29 -32.27 8.05
CA ALA A 121 0.22 -32.52 6.71
C ALA A 121 -0.40 -33.79 6.09
N THR A 122 -0.43 -34.88 6.85
CA THR A 122 -1.05 -36.15 6.42
C THR A 122 -2.52 -35.98 6.06
N ARG A 123 -3.28 -35.24 6.89
CA ARG A 123 -4.71 -35.00 6.65
C ARG A 123 -4.99 -34.20 5.38
N ASN A 124 -4.06 -33.33 4.97
CA ASN A 124 -4.20 -32.50 3.78
C ASN A 124 -3.40 -33.03 2.58
N ASN A 125 -2.80 -34.22 2.70
CA ASN A 125 -1.95 -34.83 1.68
C ASN A 125 -0.77 -33.95 1.26
N TYR A 126 -0.11 -33.31 2.23
CA TYR A 126 1.10 -32.49 2.04
C TYR A 126 2.36 -33.30 2.32
N SER A 127 3.47 -32.91 1.68
CA SER A 127 4.79 -33.41 2.03
C SER A 127 5.20 -32.88 3.40
N PHE A 128 5.92 -33.70 4.16
CA PHE A 128 6.32 -33.38 5.52
C PHE A 128 7.75 -33.86 5.77
N ILE A 129 8.62 -32.96 6.22
CA ILE A 129 10.02 -33.27 6.56
C ILE A 129 10.33 -32.63 7.92
N VAL A 130 10.94 -33.39 8.82
CA VAL A 130 11.42 -32.89 10.11
C VAL A 130 12.94 -33.07 10.23
N LYS A 131 13.62 -32.08 10.80
CA LYS A 131 15.05 -32.11 11.14
C LYS A 131 15.24 -31.62 12.56
N GLU A 132 16.02 -32.34 13.36
CA GLU A 132 16.45 -31.88 14.69
C GLU A 132 17.48 -30.74 14.55
N VAL A 133 17.39 -29.74 15.43
CA VAL A 133 18.30 -28.59 15.53
C VAL A 133 18.62 -28.32 17.00
N GLU A 134 19.67 -27.53 17.30
CA GLU A 134 20.20 -27.33 18.66
C GLU A 134 19.13 -26.96 19.72
N ASN A 135 18.04 -26.28 19.34
CA ASN A 135 16.97 -25.83 20.23
C ASN A 135 15.56 -26.30 19.85
N GLY A 136 15.43 -27.45 19.15
CA GLY A 136 14.13 -28.03 18.82
C GLY A 136 14.12 -28.71 17.46
N TYR A 137 13.06 -28.47 16.69
CA TYR A 137 12.83 -29.11 15.40
C TYR A 137 12.55 -28.09 14.32
N LYS A 138 13.17 -28.27 13.16
CA LYS A 138 12.82 -27.60 11.90
C LYS A 138 11.85 -28.51 11.13
N VAL A 139 10.61 -28.09 11.03
CA VAL A 139 9.54 -28.77 10.30
C VAL A 139 9.30 -28.06 8.98
N ILE A 140 9.28 -28.80 7.88
CA ILE A 140 9.02 -28.30 6.53
C ILE A 140 7.76 -29.00 6.03
N ILE A 141 6.78 -28.22 5.61
CA ILE A 141 5.53 -28.72 5.01
C ILE A 141 5.39 -28.11 3.63
N GLU A 142 5.24 -28.94 2.60
CA GLU A 142 5.04 -28.48 1.22
C GLU A 142 3.74 -29.08 0.67
N ARG A 143 2.87 -28.24 0.12
CA ARG A 143 1.73 -28.74 -0.65
C ARG A 143 2.19 -29.00 -2.07
N GLU A 144 1.76 -30.11 -2.67
CA GLU A 144 1.88 -30.28 -4.12
C GLU A 144 1.14 -29.12 -4.79
N GLU A 145 1.75 -28.51 -5.81
CA GLU A 145 1.04 -27.60 -6.68
C GLU A 145 -0.18 -28.34 -7.22
N LYS A 146 -1.38 -27.88 -6.88
CA LYS A 146 -2.53 -28.25 -7.68
C LYS A 146 -2.21 -27.76 -9.07
N GLU A 147 -2.28 -28.66 -10.07
CA GLU A 147 -2.45 -28.21 -11.44
C GLU A 147 -3.59 -27.20 -11.42
N GLU A 148 -3.24 -25.92 -11.61
CA GLU A 148 -4.21 -24.89 -11.87
C GLU A 148 -4.90 -25.34 -13.15
N GLN A 149 -6.08 -25.96 -13.01
CA GLN A 149 -7.07 -25.78 -14.05
C GLN A 149 -7.13 -24.26 -14.25
N PRO A 150 -6.93 -23.74 -15.46
CA PRO A 150 -6.91 -22.31 -15.66
C PRO A 150 -8.24 -21.81 -15.12
N GLU A 151 -8.21 -21.14 -13.97
CA GLU A 151 -9.31 -20.30 -13.57
C GLU A 151 -9.51 -19.41 -14.80
N ILE A 152 -10.70 -19.48 -15.42
CA ILE A 152 -11.09 -18.50 -16.41
C ILE A 152 -10.76 -17.18 -15.74
N PRO A 153 -9.79 -16.38 -16.24
CA PRO A 153 -9.30 -15.25 -15.49
C PRO A 153 -10.51 -14.36 -15.26
N THR A 154 -11.03 -14.37 -14.04
CA THR A 154 -12.09 -13.45 -13.66
C THR A 154 -11.39 -12.12 -13.69
N PHE A 155 -11.58 -11.37 -14.77
CA PHE A 155 -11.04 -10.03 -14.91
C PHE A 155 -11.70 -9.23 -13.81
N LYS A 156 -11.00 -9.11 -12.68
CA LYS A 156 -11.46 -8.29 -11.58
C LYS A 156 -11.24 -6.87 -12.03
N ASP A 157 -12.32 -6.28 -12.57
CA ASP A 157 -12.32 -4.89 -12.93
C ASP A 157 -12.16 -4.07 -11.64
N ASP A 158 -10.92 -3.69 -11.34
CA ASP A 158 -10.57 -2.83 -10.21
C ASP A 158 -10.59 -1.34 -10.63
N SER A 159 -11.18 -1.01 -11.79
CA SER A 159 -11.30 0.37 -12.23
C SER A 159 -12.16 1.19 -11.28
N TYR A 160 -11.79 2.47 -11.19
CA TYR A 160 -12.48 3.42 -10.35
C TYR A 160 -12.36 4.83 -10.91
N ILE A 161 -13.27 5.69 -10.47
CA ILE A 161 -13.21 7.13 -10.68
C ILE A 161 -13.12 7.84 -9.32
N VAL A 162 -12.60 9.06 -9.33
CA VAL A 162 -12.54 9.92 -8.14
C VAL A 162 -13.43 11.13 -8.36
N VAL A 163 -14.20 11.51 -7.34
CA VAL A 163 -15.11 12.64 -7.39
C VAL A 163 -14.76 13.65 -6.30
N VAL A 164 -14.26 14.81 -6.71
CA VAL A 164 -13.81 15.88 -5.82
C VAL A 164 -14.82 17.02 -5.84
N ASN A 165 -15.60 17.14 -4.77
CA ASN A 165 -16.67 18.14 -4.65
C ASN A 165 -16.28 19.40 -3.86
N LYS A 166 -15.07 19.44 -3.29
CA LYS A 166 -14.55 20.53 -2.45
C LYS A 166 -13.09 20.82 -2.75
N SER A 167 -12.66 22.05 -2.50
CA SER A 167 -11.25 22.47 -2.61
C SER A 167 -10.40 22.03 -1.40
N ILE A 168 -11.01 21.37 -0.43
CA ILE A 168 -10.39 20.83 0.79
C ILE A 168 -10.89 19.41 1.02
N MET A 169 -10.07 18.57 1.67
CA MET A 169 -10.45 17.22 2.08
C MET A 169 -11.01 17.23 3.51
N GLY A 170 -12.14 16.55 3.72
CA GLY A 170 -12.82 16.44 5.02
C GLY A 170 -13.68 17.65 5.43
N HIS A 171 -14.09 17.66 6.70
CA HIS A 171 -14.87 18.72 7.32
C HIS A 171 -14.14 19.16 8.60
N GLY A 172 -13.49 20.33 8.58
CA GLY A 172 -12.64 20.78 9.67
C GLY A 172 -11.84 22.03 9.29
N SER A 173 -10.61 22.13 9.81
CA SER A 173 -9.69 23.21 9.48
C SER A 173 -9.45 23.28 7.97
N GLU A 174 -9.70 24.46 7.38
CA GLU A 174 -9.48 24.70 5.95
C GLU A 174 -8.01 24.56 5.57
N GLU A 175 -7.11 25.07 6.42
CA GLU A 175 -5.66 24.97 6.19
C GLU A 175 -5.21 23.51 6.11
N LEU A 176 -5.66 22.70 7.08
CA LEU A 176 -5.35 21.27 7.07
C LEU A 176 -6.00 20.58 5.88
N GLY A 177 -7.27 20.87 5.59
CA GLY A 177 -7.99 20.28 4.47
C GLY A 177 -7.34 20.58 3.10
N LYS A 178 -6.76 21.78 2.92
CA LYS A 178 -5.95 22.13 1.74
C LYS A 178 -4.67 21.28 1.63
N ARG A 179 -3.98 21.04 2.75
CA ARG A 179 -2.80 20.16 2.78
C ARG A 179 -3.19 18.71 2.49
N LEU A 180 -4.30 18.24 3.04
CA LEU A 180 -4.78 16.87 2.87
C LEU A 180 -5.21 16.56 1.43
N ILE A 181 -5.95 17.45 0.77
CA ILE A 181 -6.34 17.20 -0.64
C ILE A 181 -5.13 17.15 -1.57
N LYS A 182 -4.12 18.00 -1.32
CA LYS A 182 -2.85 17.97 -2.06
C LYS A 182 -2.10 16.66 -1.81
N ALA A 183 -1.99 16.25 -0.56
CA ALA A 183 -1.38 14.99 -0.15
C ALA A 183 -2.09 13.78 -0.78
N TYR A 184 -3.41 13.80 -0.88
CA TYR A 184 -4.20 12.77 -1.53
C TYR A 184 -3.93 12.69 -3.04
N LEU A 185 -3.98 13.82 -3.75
CA LEU A 185 -3.71 13.87 -5.19
C LEU A 185 -2.28 13.45 -5.52
N TYR A 186 -1.30 13.87 -4.71
CA TYR A 186 0.07 13.37 -4.81
C TYR A 186 0.16 11.87 -4.52
N GLY A 187 -0.57 11.36 -3.52
CA GLY A 187 -0.65 9.92 -3.26
C GLY A 187 -1.23 9.12 -4.45
N LEU A 188 -2.21 9.69 -5.16
CA LEU A 188 -2.76 9.12 -6.39
C LEU A 188 -1.72 9.05 -7.51
N THR A 189 -0.89 10.10 -7.68
CA THR A 189 0.16 10.12 -8.71
C THR A 189 1.26 9.08 -8.47
N GLU A 190 1.20 8.35 -7.36
CA GLU A 190 2.21 7.38 -6.93
C GLU A 190 1.63 5.96 -6.86
N GLN A 191 0.37 5.78 -7.25
CA GLN A 191 -0.25 4.47 -7.39
C GLN A 191 0.12 3.80 -8.73
N GLU A 192 0.16 2.47 -8.70
CA GLU A 192 0.30 1.62 -9.89
C GLU A 192 -0.99 1.62 -10.71
N VAL A 193 -2.14 1.50 -10.02
CA VAL A 193 -3.48 1.58 -10.63
C VAL A 193 -4.08 2.96 -10.39
N LEU A 194 -4.18 3.74 -11.46
CA LEU A 194 -4.75 5.09 -11.46
C LEU A 194 -6.28 5.07 -11.65
N PRO A 195 -7.00 6.12 -11.20
CA PRO A 195 -8.39 6.29 -11.59
C PRO A 195 -8.49 6.49 -13.11
N GLN A 196 -9.58 6.01 -13.72
CA GLN A 196 -9.85 6.31 -15.13
C GLN A 196 -10.21 7.78 -15.33
N LYS A 197 -10.88 8.39 -14.34
CA LYS A 197 -11.40 9.75 -14.40
C LYS A 197 -11.40 10.43 -13.03
N ILE A 198 -11.13 11.73 -13.00
CA ILE A 198 -11.34 12.61 -11.84
C ILE A 198 -12.36 13.69 -12.21
N ILE A 199 -13.46 13.73 -11.46
CA ILE A 199 -14.58 14.64 -11.68
C ILE A 199 -14.55 15.73 -10.62
N PHE A 200 -14.49 16.98 -11.05
CA PHE A 200 -14.57 18.16 -10.18
C PHE A 200 -15.93 18.85 -10.32
N TYR A 201 -16.60 19.11 -9.19
CA TYR A 201 -17.77 19.98 -9.14
C TYR A 201 -17.86 20.75 -7.82
N ASN A 202 -18.78 21.71 -7.76
CA ASN A 202 -18.97 22.61 -6.63
C ASN A 202 -17.64 23.29 -6.22
N GLY A 203 -17.23 23.22 -4.95
CA GLY A 203 -15.99 23.83 -4.49
C GLY A 203 -14.73 23.16 -5.05
N GLY A 204 -14.83 21.90 -5.48
CA GLY A 204 -13.71 21.15 -6.09
C GLY A 204 -13.28 21.76 -7.42
N ALA A 205 -14.18 22.46 -8.12
CA ALA A 205 -13.87 23.13 -9.39
C ALA A 205 -12.74 24.16 -9.24
N LEU A 206 -12.51 24.73 -8.05
CA LEU A 206 -11.41 25.66 -7.81
C LEU A 206 -10.02 25.01 -7.93
N LEU A 207 -9.93 23.68 -7.83
CA LEU A 207 -8.65 22.95 -7.92
C LEU A 207 -8.13 22.80 -9.36
N VAL A 208 -8.95 23.07 -10.37
CA VAL A 208 -8.53 23.08 -11.78
C VAL A 208 -8.30 24.49 -12.34
N ASP A 209 -8.46 25.51 -11.49
CA ASP A 209 -8.26 26.92 -11.86
C ASP A 209 -6.78 27.29 -11.92
N LYS A 210 -6.42 28.11 -12.92
CA LYS A 210 -5.05 28.52 -13.21
C LYS A 210 -4.34 29.24 -12.07
N GLU A 211 -5.04 30.12 -11.37
CA GLU A 211 -4.44 31.01 -10.37
C GLU A 211 -4.75 30.56 -8.94
N ARG A 212 -5.93 29.95 -8.72
CA ARG A 212 -6.41 29.59 -7.38
C ARG A 212 -6.02 28.19 -6.93
N SER A 213 -5.62 27.31 -7.84
CA SER A 213 -5.29 25.93 -7.49
C SER A 213 -3.87 25.79 -6.92
N HIS A 214 -3.77 25.15 -5.76
CA HIS A 214 -2.50 24.79 -5.12
C HIS A 214 -2.03 23.36 -5.47
N VAL A 215 -2.69 22.71 -6.44
CA VAL A 215 -2.51 21.29 -6.80
C VAL A 215 -2.37 21.03 -8.31
N LEU A 216 -2.14 22.05 -9.14
CA LEU A 216 -2.06 21.89 -10.60
C LEU A 216 -0.95 20.93 -11.05
N ASN A 217 0.16 20.85 -10.30
CA ASN A 217 1.25 19.95 -10.65
C ASN A 217 0.82 18.49 -10.55
N GLU A 218 0.13 18.13 -9.47
CA GLU A 218 -0.40 16.78 -9.26
C GLU A 218 -1.48 16.43 -10.30
N LEU A 219 -2.35 17.38 -10.65
CA LEU A 219 -3.38 17.16 -11.67
C LEU A 219 -2.81 16.99 -13.08
N ARG A 220 -1.79 17.78 -13.46
CA ARG A 220 -1.11 17.62 -14.75
C ARG A 220 -0.38 16.29 -14.84
N GLU A 221 0.25 15.85 -13.76
CA GLU A 221 0.89 14.54 -13.71
C GLU A 221 -0.12 13.40 -13.94
N LEU A 222 -1.29 13.47 -13.30
CA LEU A 222 -2.37 12.50 -13.51
C LEU A 222 -2.88 12.51 -14.95
N GLU A 223 -3.13 13.70 -15.52
CA GLU A 223 -3.56 13.85 -16.92
C GLU A 223 -2.53 13.29 -17.91
N ASN A 224 -1.24 13.58 -17.70
CA ASN A 224 -0.13 13.04 -18.49
C ASN A 224 -0.03 11.52 -18.41
N ARG A 225 -0.42 10.94 -17.27
CA ARG A 225 -0.49 9.48 -17.07
C ARG A 225 -1.81 8.85 -17.56
N GLY A 226 -2.63 9.62 -18.28
CA GLY A 226 -3.83 9.12 -18.96
C GLY A 226 -5.12 9.17 -18.14
N VAL A 227 -5.13 9.86 -16.99
CA VAL A 227 -6.34 10.07 -16.19
C VAL A 227 -7.18 11.17 -16.84
N GLU A 228 -8.45 10.89 -17.17
CA GLU A 228 -9.35 11.90 -17.70
C GLU A 228 -9.75 12.89 -16.59
N ILE A 229 -9.47 14.18 -16.75
CA ILE A 229 -9.90 15.20 -15.80
C ILE A 229 -11.04 16.01 -16.38
N VAL A 230 -12.16 16.07 -15.65
CA VAL A 230 -13.34 16.83 -16.07
C VAL A 230 -13.86 17.74 -14.96
N CYS A 231 -14.37 18.91 -15.34
CA CYS A 231 -14.93 19.88 -14.41
C CYS A 231 -16.34 20.31 -14.84
N CYS A 232 -17.28 20.34 -13.90
CA CYS A 232 -18.67 20.73 -14.17
C CYS A 232 -18.75 22.17 -14.73
N GLY A 233 -19.29 22.31 -15.95
CA GLY A 233 -19.38 23.58 -16.68
C GLY A 233 -20.15 24.66 -15.91
N ALA A 234 -21.26 24.30 -15.25
CA ALA A 234 -22.00 25.25 -14.41
C ALA A 234 -21.13 25.80 -13.25
N CYS A 235 -20.18 25.00 -12.73
CA CYS A 235 -19.25 25.45 -11.70
C CYS A 235 -18.14 26.34 -12.29
N ILE A 236 -17.68 26.05 -13.52
CA ILE A 236 -16.75 26.90 -14.26
C ILE A 236 -17.37 28.30 -14.45
N ASP A 237 -18.60 28.35 -14.94
CA ASP A 237 -19.32 29.60 -15.20
C ASP A 237 -19.62 30.39 -13.94
N TYR A 238 -20.04 29.71 -12.87
CA TYR A 238 -20.38 30.33 -11.59
C TYR A 238 -19.14 30.89 -10.88
N ASN A 239 -18.06 30.11 -10.79
CA ASN A 239 -16.84 30.50 -10.08
C ASN A 239 -15.85 31.30 -10.95
N LYS A 240 -16.20 31.55 -12.23
CA LYS A 240 -15.35 32.21 -13.24
C LYS A 240 -13.97 31.54 -13.31
N ILE A 241 -13.97 30.23 -13.51
CA ILE A 241 -12.74 29.44 -13.53
C ILE A 241 -12.01 29.67 -14.85
N ASP A 242 -10.73 30.05 -14.77
CA ASP A 242 -9.78 29.97 -15.89
C ASP A 242 -9.19 28.56 -15.86
N LEU A 243 -9.74 27.67 -16.70
CA LEU A 243 -9.45 26.24 -16.64
C LEU A 243 -8.01 25.96 -17.08
N ALA A 244 -7.18 25.45 -16.16
CA ALA A 244 -5.77 25.17 -16.43
C ALA A 244 -5.46 23.69 -16.72
N VAL A 245 -6.36 22.78 -16.34
CA VAL A 245 -6.23 21.32 -16.51
C VAL A 245 -7.62 20.71 -16.72
N GLY A 246 -7.71 19.68 -17.58
CA GLY A 246 -8.95 18.96 -17.86
C GLY A 246 -9.91 19.68 -18.80
N ASN A 247 -11.11 19.11 -18.93
CA ASN A 247 -12.14 19.57 -19.87
C ASN A 247 -13.47 19.89 -19.16
N PRO A 248 -14.28 20.82 -19.69
CA PRO A 248 -15.65 21.02 -19.22
C PRO A 248 -16.52 19.76 -19.41
N THR A 249 -17.38 19.48 -18.45
CA THR A 249 -18.44 18.46 -18.52
C THR A 249 -19.77 19.03 -18.00
N ASN A 250 -20.81 18.21 -17.89
CA ASN A 250 -22.10 18.60 -17.32
C ASN A 250 -22.66 17.49 -16.42
N MET A 251 -23.73 17.82 -15.69
CA MET A 251 -24.31 16.88 -14.72
C MET A 251 -24.85 15.59 -15.37
N TYR A 252 -25.32 15.64 -16.62
CA TYR A 252 -25.80 14.46 -17.33
C TYR A 252 -24.67 13.43 -17.50
N PHE A 253 -23.51 13.87 -18.01
CA PHE A 253 -22.35 12.99 -18.18
C PHE A 253 -21.73 12.58 -16.85
N ILE A 254 -21.71 13.46 -15.83
CA ILE A 254 -21.23 13.09 -14.48
C ILE A 254 -22.05 11.94 -13.90
N VAL A 255 -23.37 12.00 -13.98
CA VAL A 255 -24.24 10.91 -13.50
C VAL A 255 -24.01 9.63 -14.31
N GLU A 256 -23.82 9.74 -15.62
CA GLU A 256 -23.50 8.61 -16.47
C GLU A 256 -22.17 7.95 -16.10
N ASP A 257 -21.11 8.74 -15.91
CA ASP A 257 -19.79 8.30 -15.49
C ASP A 257 -19.86 7.59 -14.13
N MET A 258 -20.51 8.21 -13.13
CA MET A 258 -20.66 7.63 -11.79
C MET A 258 -21.47 6.33 -11.80
N ARG A 259 -22.50 6.22 -12.67
CA ARG A 259 -23.31 5.00 -12.80
C ARG A 259 -22.57 3.86 -13.49
N LYS A 260 -21.70 4.17 -14.46
CA LYS A 260 -20.92 3.17 -15.21
C LYS A 260 -19.66 2.73 -14.48
N ALA A 261 -19.12 3.56 -13.60
CA ALA A 261 -17.92 3.24 -12.85
C ALA A 261 -18.15 2.03 -11.93
N ASN A 262 -17.19 1.10 -11.94
CA ASN A 262 -17.19 -0.03 -11.02
C ASN A 262 -17.04 0.42 -9.56
N LYS A 263 -16.21 1.45 -9.30
CA LYS A 263 -16.07 2.08 -7.99
C LYS A 263 -15.95 3.60 -8.10
N VAL A 264 -16.64 4.30 -7.21
CA VAL A 264 -16.55 5.77 -7.08
C VAL A 264 -15.93 6.09 -5.72
N ILE A 265 -14.86 6.88 -5.73
CA ILE A 265 -14.15 7.30 -4.52
C ILE A 265 -14.39 8.79 -4.28
N HIS A 266 -14.77 9.13 -3.05
CA HIS A 266 -14.94 10.50 -2.59
C HIS A 266 -13.91 10.82 -1.49
N PRO A 267 -12.89 11.64 -1.77
CA PRO A 267 -11.94 12.12 -0.78
C PRO A 267 -12.54 13.13 0.20
#